data_AF-A0A813GZV0-F1
#
_entry.id   AF-A0A813GZV0-F1
#
_cell.length_a   1.000
_cell.length_b   1.000
_cell.length_c   1.000
_cell.angle_alpha   90.00
_cell.angle_beta   90.00
_cell.angle_gamma   90.00
#
_symmetry.space_group_name_H-M   'P 1'
#
loop_
_entity.id
_entity.type
_entity.pdbx_description
1 polymer ?
#
loop_
_entity_poly.entity_id
_entity_poly.type
_entity_poly.pdbx_seq_one_letter_code
_entity_poly.pdbx_strand_id
1 'polypeptide(L)'
;MEKRRLDAFQARCLRIFLGVKHSMISRISNADVLARAQCRFLSSVLLERQMLLMGDLASRPDSDILRRSVFSEGSMQLRGSNGPRGRGRPWATWAGEVFKHTVTAAGNFDSLSRLWLGMPAAKSAWQALVRQYCTS
;
A
#
# COMPACT_ATOMS: atom_id res chain seq x y z
N MET A 1 6.92 -13.00 0.89
CA MET A 1 7.78 -13.25 2.08
C MET A 1 7.79 -12.06 3.05
N GLU A 2 7.78 -10.82 2.57
CA GLU A 2 7.91 -9.61 3.40
C GLU A 2 6.67 -9.25 4.23
N LYS A 3 5.45 -9.30 3.64
CA LYS A 3 4.19 -9.02 4.36
C LYS A 3 4.04 -9.88 5.63
N ARG A 4 4.29 -11.19 5.51
CA ARG A 4 4.25 -12.14 6.65
C ARG A 4 5.23 -11.77 7.78
N ARG A 5 6.42 -11.25 7.45
CA ARG A 5 7.40 -10.84 8.46
C ARG A 5 6.94 -9.59 9.21
N LEU A 6 6.37 -8.62 8.48
CA LEU A 6 5.81 -7.40 9.06
C LEU A 6 4.67 -7.72 10.02
N ASP A 7 3.75 -8.60 9.62
CA ASP A 7 2.62 -9.02 10.46
C ASP A 7 3.07 -9.89 11.64
N ALA A 8 4.07 -10.75 11.45
CA ALA A 8 4.66 -11.53 12.55
C ALA A 8 5.35 -10.62 13.58
N PHE A 9 6.02 -9.56 13.13
CA PHE A 9 6.61 -8.55 13.99
C PHE A 9 5.53 -7.82 14.80
N GLN A 10 4.47 -7.32 14.14
CA GLN A 10 3.33 -6.71 14.82
C GLN A 10 2.73 -7.66 15.87
N ALA A 11 2.46 -8.91 15.51
CA ALA A 11 1.90 -9.91 16.42
C ALA A 11 2.84 -10.21 17.60
N ARG A 12 4.16 -10.16 17.41
CA ARG A 12 5.13 -10.30 18.51
C ARG A 12 5.04 -9.11 19.48
N CYS A 13 4.96 -7.89 18.98
CA CYS A 13 4.78 -6.70 19.82
C CYS A 13 3.46 -6.75 20.60
N LEU A 14 2.35 -7.07 19.92
CA LEU A 14 1.03 -7.16 20.56
C LEU A 14 0.97 -8.24 21.64
N ARG A 15 1.67 -9.38 21.47
CA ARG A 15 1.76 -10.41 22.52
C ARG A 15 2.38 -9.87 23.80
N ILE A 16 3.41 -9.03 23.70
CA ILE A 16 4.07 -8.41 24.86
C ILE A 16 3.07 -7.50 25.59
N PHE A 17 2.40 -6.61 24.86
CA PHE A 17 1.42 -5.68 25.44
C PHE A 17 0.23 -6.39 26.08
N LEU A 18 -0.24 -7.48 25.49
CA LEU A 18 -1.39 -8.26 25.98
C LEU A 18 -1.02 -9.33 27.03
N GLY A 19 0.27 -9.46 27.40
CA GLY A 19 0.73 -10.51 28.31
C GLY A 19 0.56 -11.93 27.77
N VAL A 20 0.46 -12.11 26.46
CA VAL A 20 0.27 -13.42 25.81
C VAL A 20 1.62 -14.10 25.64
N LYS A 21 1.77 -15.30 26.21
CA LYS A 21 2.97 -16.14 26.03
C LYS A 21 3.22 -16.44 24.55
N HIS A 22 4.47 -16.75 24.21
CA HIS A 22 4.87 -17.09 22.85
C HIS A 22 3.95 -18.16 22.23
N SER A 23 3.75 -18.13 20.91
CA SER A 23 2.78 -18.99 20.19
C SER A 23 2.98 -20.48 20.46
N MET A 24 4.23 -20.93 20.62
CA MET A 24 4.55 -22.33 20.96
C MET A 24 4.01 -22.77 22.34
N ILE A 25 3.82 -21.83 23.26
CA ILE A 25 3.32 -22.08 24.61
C ILE A 25 1.81 -21.83 24.69
N SER A 26 1.35 -20.68 24.20
CA SER A 26 -0.05 -20.27 24.29
C SER A 26 -0.95 -20.95 23.27
N ARG A 27 -0.38 -21.47 22.17
CA ARG A 27 -1.10 -21.97 20.98
C ARG A 27 -2.07 -20.94 20.36
N ILE A 28 -1.92 -19.66 20.70
CA ILE A 28 -2.72 -18.55 20.16
C ILE A 28 -2.11 -18.10 18.84
N SER A 29 -2.93 -18.11 17.78
CA SER A 29 -2.50 -17.71 16.44
C SER A 29 -2.22 -16.21 16.36
N ASN A 30 -1.50 -15.75 15.34
CA ASN A 30 -1.30 -14.30 15.13
C ASN A 30 -2.63 -13.59 14.86
N ALA A 31 -3.57 -14.24 14.17
CA ALA A 31 -4.89 -13.69 13.89
C ALA A 31 -5.67 -13.45 15.18
N ASP A 32 -5.62 -14.39 16.13
CA ASP A 32 -6.30 -14.25 17.42
C ASP A 32 -5.70 -13.12 18.27
N VAL A 33 -4.38 -12.96 18.25
CA VAL A 33 -3.71 -11.84 18.94
C VAL A 33 -4.18 -10.50 18.37
N LEU A 34 -4.28 -10.39 17.05
CA LEU A 34 -4.78 -9.20 16.37
C LEU A 34 -6.25 -8.92 16.68
N ALA A 35 -7.09 -9.96 16.67
CA ALA A 35 -8.51 -9.86 17.01
C ALA A 35 -8.71 -9.37 18.45
N ARG A 36 -7.94 -9.91 19.41
CA ARG A 36 -7.94 -9.45 20.82
C ARG A 36 -7.48 -8.01 20.97
N ALA A 37 -6.50 -7.59 20.17
CA ALA A 37 -6.02 -6.21 20.14
C ALA A 37 -6.93 -5.26 19.33
N GLN A 38 -8.02 -5.77 18.73
CA GLN A 38 -8.88 -5.03 17.77
C GLN A 38 -8.07 -4.32 16.67
N CYS A 39 -6.98 -4.96 16.23
CA CYS A 39 -6.03 -4.41 15.27
C CYS A 39 -6.15 -5.11 13.91
N ARG A 40 -5.99 -4.33 12.83
CA ARG A 40 -5.79 -4.87 11.47
C ARG A 40 -4.33 -5.29 11.28
N PHE A 41 -4.09 -6.16 10.29
CA PHE A 41 -2.74 -6.50 9.86
C PHE A 41 -1.97 -5.27 9.41
N LEU A 42 -0.75 -5.09 9.92
CA LEU A 42 0.10 -3.94 9.61
C LEU A 42 0.44 -3.88 8.13
N SER A 43 0.60 -5.02 7.47
CA SER A 43 0.80 -5.08 6.02
C SER A 43 -0.38 -4.51 5.25
N SER A 44 -1.62 -4.77 5.67
CA SER A 44 -2.83 -4.19 5.07
C SER A 44 -2.92 -2.69 5.31
N VAL A 45 -2.60 -2.23 6.54
CA VAL A 45 -2.58 -0.79 6.86
C VAL A 45 -1.52 -0.06 6.03
N LEU A 46 -0.32 -0.64 5.91
CA LEU A 46 0.76 -0.06 5.11
C LEU A 46 0.36 0.05 3.63
N LEU A 47 -0.23 -1.01 3.07
CA LEU A 47 -0.70 -1.00 1.69
C LEU A 47 -1.79 0.07 1.47
N GLU A 48 -2.75 0.18 2.39
CA GLU A 48 -3.80 1.21 2.34
C GLU A 48 -3.16 2.60 2.27
N ARG A 49 -2.21 2.91 3.17
CA ARG A 49 -1.51 4.20 3.19
C ARG A 49 -0.70 4.46 1.93
N GLN A 50 -0.03 3.45 1.40
CA GLN A 50 0.73 3.56 0.15
C GLN A 50 -0.17 3.83 -1.06
N MET A 51 -1.32 3.17 -1.16
CA MET A 51 -2.30 3.42 -2.22
C MET A 51 -2.91 4.82 -2.11
N LEU A 52 -3.24 5.26 -0.90
CA LEU A 52 -3.71 6.63 -0.66
C LEU A 52 -2.66 7.67 -1.08
N LEU A 53 -1.39 7.45 -0.74
CA LEU A 53 -0.28 8.31 -1.17
C LEU A 53 -0.14 8.32 -2.70
N MET A 54 -0.29 7.16 -3.37
CA MET A 54 -0.23 7.08 -4.83
C MET A 54 -1.31 7.95 -5.49
N GLY A 55 -2.54 7.89 -5.00
CA GLY A 55 -3.62 8.76 -5.49
C GLY A 55 -3.36 10.24 -5.22
N ASP A 56 -2.84 10.58 -4.04
CA ASP A 56 -2.45 11.97 -3.72
C ASP A 56 -1.38 12.49 -4.71
N LEU A 57 -0.36 11.68 -5.00
CA LEU A 57 0.68 12.03 -5.97
C LEU A 57 0.15 12.16 -7.40
N ALA A 58 -0.82 11.32 -7.78
CA ALA A 58 -1.44 11.38 -9.10
C ALA A 58 -2.30 12.63 -9.30
N SER A 59 -2.89 13.17 -8.23
CA SER A 59 -3.73 14.39 -8.28
C SER A 59 -2.92 15.69 -8.23
N ARG A 60 -1.61 15.64 -8.01
CA ARG A 60 -0.75 16.83 -7.97
C ARG A 60 -0.46 17.38 -9.37
N PRO A 61 -0.14 18.68 -9.50
CA PRO A 61 0.28 19.24 -10.78
C PRO A 61 1.61 18.65 -11.23
N ASP A 62 1.86 18.61 -12.54
CA ASP A 62 3.08 18.05 -13.13
C ASP A 62 4.36 18.78 -12.69
N SER A 63 4.24 20.03 -12.23
CA SER A 63 5.34 20.80 -11.66
C SER A 63 5.79 20.32 -10.27
N ASP A 64 4.98 19.52 -9.57
CA ASP A 64 5.31 18.99 -8.24
C ASP A 64 6.45 17.96 -8.31
N ILE A 65 7.49 18.20 -7.52
CA ILE A 65 8.73 17.39 -7.50
C ILE A 65 8.43 15.95 -7.06
N LEU A 66 7.53 15.75 -6.09
CA LEU A 66 7.18 14.42 -5.60
C LEU A 66 6.42 13.64 -6.66
N ARG A 67 5.50 14.28 -7.38
CA ARG A 67 4.83 13.66 -8.54
C ARG A 67 5.83 13.24 -9.61
N ARG A 68 6.75 14.12 -10.00
CA ARG A 68 7.79 13.84 -11.02
C ARG A 68 8.78 12.74 -10.62
N SER A 69 8.86 12.42 -9.33
CA SER A 69 9.68 11.31 -8.84
C SER A 69 9.05 9.93 -9.09
N VAL A 70 7.71 9.88 -9.25
CA VAL A 70 6.94 8.64 -9.39
C VAL A 70 6.36 8.47 -10.79
N PHE A 71 5.86 9.54 -11.38
CA PHE A 71 5.14 9.54 -12.64
C PHE A 71 5.86 10.35 -13.71
N SER A 72 5.65 9.98 -14.97
CA SER A 72 6.07 10.77 -16.12
C SER A 72 5.24 12.05 -16.26
N GLU A 73 5.82 13.08 -16.87
CA GLU A 73 5.14 14.36 -17.14
C GLU A 73 3.97 14.15 -18.11
N GLY A 74 2.86 14.87 -17.93
CA GLY A 74 1.66 14.77 -18.76
C GLY A 74 0.90 13.45 -18.68
N SER A 75 1.34 12.49 -17.85
CA SER A 75 0.75 11.15 -17.79
C SER A 75 0.72 10.56 -16.39
N MET A 76 -0.11 9.52 -16.21
CA MET A 76 -0.17 8.68 -15.00
C MET A 76 0.68 7.41 -15.15
N GLN A 77 1.53 7.36 -16.18
CA GLN A 77 2.47 6.25 -16.33
C GLN A 77 3.61 6.42 -15.33
N LEU A 78 3.99 5.30 -14.69
CA LEU A 78 5.13 5.30 -13.79
C LEU A 78 6.41 5.66 -14.54
N ARG A 79 7.23 6.47 -13.88
CA ARG A 79 8.55 6.82 -14.39
C ARG A 79 9.46 5.61 -14.35
N GLY A 80 9.98 5.21 -15.50
CA GLY A 80 11.01 4.18 -15.62
C GLY A 80 12.32 4.62 -14.97
N SER A 81 13.14 3.66 -14.51
CA SER A 81 14.50 3.97 -14.08
C SER A 81 15.38 4.23 -15.30
N ASN A 82 15.81 5.48 -15.48
CA ASN A 82 16.79 5.82 -16.51
C ASN A 82 18.19 5.48 -15.99
N GLY A 83 18.80 4.44 -16.55
CA GLY A 83 20.20 4.07 -16.28
C GLY A 83 20.40 2.59 -15.90
N PRO A 84 21.67 2.12 -15.96
CA PRO A 84 22.00 0.75 -15.61
C PRO A 84 21.69 0.47 -14.14
N ARG A 85 21.06 -0.67 -13.88
CA ARG A 85 20.77 -1.11 -12.52
C ARG A 85 22.07 -1.50 -11.81
N GLY A 86 22.40 -0.80 -10.73
CA GLY A 86 23.50 -1.21 -9.85
C GLY A 86 23.27 -2.60 -9.25
N ARG A 87 24.37 -3.36 -9.04
CA ARG A 87 24.32 -4.68 -8.38
C ARG A 87 23.68 -4.53 -6.99
N GLY A 88 22.76 -5.43 -6.66
CA GLY A 88 22.05 -5.42 -5.37
C GLY A 88 20.79 -4.55 -5.30
N ARG A 89 20.54 -3.65 -6.25
CA ARG A 89 19.28 -2.88 -6.28
C ARG A 89 18.10 -3.80 -6.62
N PRO A 90 17.02 -3.84 -5.80
CA PRO A 90 15.83 -4.61 -6.11
C PRO A 90 15.20 -4.19 -7.45
N TRP A 91 14.68 -5.17 -8.19
CA TRP A 91 13.93 -4.92 -9.43
C TRP A 91 12.56 -4.30 -9.16
N ALA A 92 11.94 -4.67 -8.04
CA ALA A 92 10.67 -4.12 -7.60
C ALA A 92 10.89 -2.75 -6.95
N THR A 93 10.26 -1.72 -7.50
CA THR A 93 10.12 -0.41 -6.84
C THR A 93 8.82 -0.38 -6.06
N TRP A 94 8.79 0.37 -4.95
CA TRP A 94 7.56 0.53 -4.17
C TRP A 94 6.43 1.06 -5.07
N ALA A 95 6.74 2.02 -5.95
CA ALA A 95 5.76 2.61 -6.85
C ALA A 95 5.21 1.57 -7.83
N GLY A 96 6.07 0.73 -8.41
CA GLY A 96 5.64 -0.36 -9.30
C GLY A 96 4.71 -1.36 -8.61
N GLU A 97 5.04 -1.80 -7.40
CA GLU A 97 4.23 -2.76 -6.66
C GLU A 97 2.90 -2.16 -6.18
N VAL A 98 2.93 -0.93 -5.66
CA VAL A 98 1.71 -0.23 -5.22
C VAL A 98 0.81 0.09 -6.41
N PHE A 99 1.39 0.48 -7.55
CA PHE A 99 0.61 0.81 -8.74
C PHE A 99 -0.17 -0.40 -9.27
N LYS A 100 0.43 -1.60 -9.25
CA LYS A 100 -0.30 -2.85 -9.56
C LYS A 100 -1.55 -2.98 -8.69
N HIS A 101 -1.41 -2.78 -7.37
CA HIS A 101 -2.55 -2.79 -6.45
C HIS A 101 -3.58 -1.70 -6.79
N THR A 102 -3.16 -0.49 -7.17
CA THR A 102 -4.09 0.58 -7.57
C THR A 102 -4.89 0.24 -8.82
N VAL A 103 -4.24 -0.35 -9.83
CA VAL A 103 -4.88 -0.79 -11.08
C VAL A 103 -5.85 -1.93 -10.80
N THR A 104 -5.45 -2.92 -9.99
CA THR A 104 -6.33 -4.03 -9.60
C THR A 104 -7.54 -3.52 -8.83
N ALA A 105 -7.35 -2.59 -7.88
CA ALA A 105 -8.45 -2.05 -7.08
C ALA A 105 -9.46 -1.26 -7.93
N ALA A 106 -9.00 -0.55 -8.97
CA ALA A 106 -9.85 0.14 -9.94
C ALA A 106 -10.41 -0.78 -11.05
N GLY A 107 -10.04 -2.06 -11.06
CA GLY A 107 -10.37 -3.03 -12.10
C GLY A 107 -9.45 -2.97 -13.34
N ASN A 108 -9.13 -1.78 -13.84
CA ASN A 108 -8.18 -1.58 -14.93
C ASN A 108 -7.61 -0.14 -14.93
N PHE A 109 -6.62 0.10 -15.81
CA PHE A 109 -5.94 1.39 -15.90
C PHE A 109 -6.84 2.53 -16.42
N ASP A 110 -7.80 2.25 -17.31
CA ASP A 110 -8.70 3.27 -17.85
C ASP A 110 -9.70 3.76 -16.80
N SER A 111 -10.21 2.85 -15.98
CA SER A 111 -11.04 3.15 -14.81
C SER A 111 -10.25 3.93 -13.76
N LEU A 112 -9.00 3.56 -13.51
CA LEU A 112 -8.11 4.28 -12.60
C LEU A 112 -7.86 5.72 -13.07
N SER A 113 -7.52 5.88 -14.35
CA SER A 113 -7.24 7.19 -14.95
C SER A 113 -8.47 8.09 -14.89
N ARG A 114 -9.67 7.55 -15.21
CA ARG A 114 -10.93 8.29 -15.05
C ARG A 114 -11.21 8.68 -13.61
N LEU A 115 -10.93 7.79 -12.64
CA LEU A 115 -11.14 8.06 -11.22
C LEU A 115 -10.22 9.17 -10.71
N TRP A 116 -8.95 9.18 -11.12
CA TRP A 116 -7.98 10.19 -10.67
C TRP A 116 -8.09 11.53 -11.42
N LEU A 117 -8.48 11.52 -12.71
CA LEU A 117 -8.71 12.73 -13.50
C LEU A 117 -10.10 13.35 -13.28
N GLY A 118 -11.05 12.59 -12.75
CA GLY A 118 -12.47 12.97 -12.70
C GLY A 118 -12.89 13.72 -11.45
N MET A 119 -12.89 15.06 -11.50
CA MET A 119 -13.65 15.97 -10.61
C MET A 119 -13.33 15.91 -9.09
N PRO A 120 -13.70 16.93 -8.29
CA PRO A 120 -13.34 17.02 -6.87
C PRO A 120 -13.83 15.85 -5.98
N ALA A 121 -14.82 15.07 -6.42
CA ALA A 121 -15.28 13.85 -5.73
C ALA A 121 -14.34 12.63 -5.90
N ALA A 122 -13.32 12.72 -6.76
CA ALA A 122 -12.32 11.67 -7.00
C ALA A 122 -11.64 11.19 -5.72
N LYS A 123 -11.32 12.11 -4.80
CA LYS A 123 -10.53 11.80 -3.61
C LYS A 123 -11.29 10.92 -2.62
N SER A 124 -12.56 11.20 -2.36
CA SER A 124 -13.39 10.39 -1.45
C SER A 124 -13.73 9.04 -2.05
N ALA A 125 -14.05 9.00 -3.36
CA ALA A 125 -14.26 7.76 -4.09
C ALA A 125 -13.01 6.86 -4.08
N TRP A 126 -11.83 7.44 -4.30
CA TRP A 126 -10.55 6.73 -4.19
C TRP A 126 -10.32 6.18 -2.78
N GLN A 127 -10.52 7.01 -1.75
CA GLN A 127 -10.35 6.58 -0.36
C GLN A 127 -11.29 5.42 0.01
N ALA A 128 -12.55 5.47 -0.42
CA ALA A 128 -13.51 4.41 -0.19
C ALA A 128 -13.09 3.10 -0.87
N LEU A 129 -12.68 3.18 -2.14
CA LEU A 129 -12.23 2.03 -2.93
C LEU A 129 -10.96 1.39 -2.34
N VAL A 130 -9.99 2.20 -1.91
CA VAL A 130 -8.77 1.70 -1.25
C VAL A 130 -9.10 0.99 0.06
N ARG A 131 -10.00 1.55 0.88
CA ARG A 131 -10.44 0.90 2.12
C ARG A 131 -11.11 -0.43 1.85
N GLN A 132 -12.00 -0.50 0.86
CA GLN A 132 -12.66 -1.75 0.48
C GLN A 132 -11.64 -2.81 0.02
N TYR A 133 -10.69 -2.42 -0.83
CA TYR A 133 -9.66 -3.31 -1.35
C TYR A 133 -8.73 -3.85 -0.26
N CYS A 134 -8.35 -3.02 0.72
CA CYS A 134 -7.44 -3.44 1.80
C CYS A 134 -8.12 -4.15 2.98
N THR A 135 -9.46 -4.17 3.00
CA THR A 135 -10.26 -4.87 4.03
C THR A 135 -10.80 -6.21 3.52
N SER A 136 -10.80 -6.43 2.20
CA SER A 136 -11.13 -7.70 1.56
C SER A 136 -9.97 -8.71 1.68
#